data_AF-A0A930FG81-F1
#
_entry.id   AF-A0A930FG81-F1
#
_cell.length_a   1.000
_cell.length_b   1.000
_cell.length_c   1.000
_cell.angle_alpha   90.00
_cell.angle_beta   90.00
_cell.angle_gamma   90.00
#
_symmetry.space_group_name_H-M   'P 1'
#
loop_
_entity.id
_entity.type
_entity.pdbx_description
1 polymer ?
#
loop_
_entity_poly.entity_id
_entity_poly.type
_entity_poly.pdbx_seq_one_letter_code
_entity_poly.pdbx_strand_id
1 'polypeptide(L)'
;MAKADVMEVILLLQSTIPNSKLSEENVRAYVSFLSDVNPVTLKQAVVNLVRINKIKFYPSVGEILSACEDISSYVNAHEELPIAQGEWEKVIKAVGAYGFEHGKEHLQGITLQAANTIWSSFNPRMGNEYNEASCRSQFIRCYEQLAERETHRQRMANSIKDNHLLLKAREKAEKERALLNAGQKKIEMTATGNLVEVAKEPVDVTRIIDNSQISDKGKALLKSAIGG
;
A
#
# COMPACT_ATOMS: atom_id res chain seq x y z
N MET A 1 5.04 4.44 -28.23
CA MET A 1 6.16 3.57 -28.67
C MET A 1 6.06 2.15 -28.12
N ALA A 2 5.47 1.91 -26.95
CA ALA A 2 5.51 0.60 -26.27
C ALA A 2 4.88 -0.64 -26.95
N LYS A 3 3.88 -0.49 -27.84
CA LYS A 3 3.18 -1.67 -28.41
C LYS A 3 4.06 -2.54 -29.32
N ALA A 4 5.00 -1.92 -30.04
CA ALA A 4 5.90 -2.64 -30.95
C ALA A 4 6.89 -3.52 -30.15
N ASP A 5 7.41 -2.98 -29.05
CA ASP A 5 8.35 -3.69 -28.17
C ASP A 5 7.69 -4.89 -27.48
N VAL A 6 6.44 -4.72 -27.02
CA VAL A 6 5.67 -5.84 -26.45
C VAL A 6 5.45 -6.94 -27.49
N MET A 7 5.19 -6.59 -28.75
CA MET A 7 5.05 -7.57 -29.84
C MET A 7 6.35 -8.30 -30.14
N GLU A 8 7.51 -7.62 -30.12
CA GLU A 8 8.82 -8.28 -30.27
C GLU A 8 9.04 -9.32 -29.18
N VAL A 9 8.69 -8.99 -27.93
CA VAL A 9 8.84 -9.89 -26.78
C VAL A 9 7.88 -11.08 -26.87
N ILE A 10 6.64 -10.88 -27.32
CA ILE A 10 5.69 -11.97 -27.58
C ILE A 10 6.23 -12.89 -28.69
N LEU A 11 6.77 -12.33 -29.78
CA LEU A 11 7.36 -13.12 -30.86
C LEU A 11 8.56 -13.94 -30.38
N LEU A 12 9.40 -13.36 -29.51
CA LEU A 12 10.50 -14.09 -28.88
C LEU A 12 9.97 -15.28 -28.08
N LEU A 13 8.95 -15.11 -27.25
CA LEU A 13 8.30 -16.22 -26.53
C LEU A 13 7.71 -17.27 -27.47
N GLN A 14 7.13 -16.86 -28.61
CA GLN A 14 6.56 -17.79 -29.60
C GLN A 14 7.66 -18.65 -30.25
N SER A 15 8.84 -18.06 -30.45
CA SER A 15 9.98 -18.77 -31.02
C SER A 15 10.65 -19.74 -30.04
N THR A 16 10.58 -19.48 -28.73
CA THR A 16 11.24 -20.31 -27.71
C THR A 16 10.36 -21.41 -27.13
N ILE A 17 9.03 -21.26 -27.16
CA ILE A 17 8.09 -22.23 -26.58
C ILE A 17 7.38 -23.00 -27.71
N PRO A 18 7.69 -24.30 -27.91
CA PRO A 18 7.11 -25.09 -28.99
C PRO A 18 5.61 -25.34 -28.81
N ASN A 19 4.86 -25.34 -29.91
CA ASN A 19 3.45 -25.76 -30.04
C ASN A 19 2.39 -24.94 -29.28
N SER A 20 2.70 -23.75 -28.76
CA SER A 20 1.69 -22.86 -28.18
C SER A 20 1.45 -21.65 -29.07
N LYS A 21 0.26 -21.55 -29.68
CA LYS A 21 -0.22 -20.33 -30.33
C LYS A 21 -1.08 -19.55 -29.35
N LEU A 22 -0.73 -18.29 -29.12
CA LEU A 22 -1.59 -17.37 -28.38
C LEU A 22 -2.82 -17.02 -29.23
N SER A 23 -4.01 -16.96 -28.61
CA SER A 23 -5.18 -16.37 -29.25
C SER A 23 -4.97 -14.86 -29.42
N GLU A 24 -5.72 -14.25 -30.33
CA GLU A 24 -5.68 -12.80 -30.55
C GLU A 24 -6.08 -12.02 -29.28
N GLU A 25 -7.01 -12.58 -28.49
CA GLU A 25 -7.43 -12.04 -27.20
C GLU A 25 -6.30 -12.06 -26.18
N ASN A 26 -5.53 -13.15 -26.13
CA ASN A 26 -4.36 -13.23 -25.26
C ASN A 26 -3.31 -12.21 -25.68
N VAL A 27 -3.01 -12.08 -26.98
CA VAL A 27 -2.06 -11.06 -27.46
C VAL A 27 -2.51 -9.65 -27.08
N ARG A 28 -3.81 -9.33 -27.24
CA ARG A 28 -4.38 -8.04 -26.80
C ARG A 28 -4.20 -7.82 -25.30
N ALA A 29 -4.42 -8.83 -24.47
CA ALA A 29 -4.21 -8.72 -23.03
C ALA A 29 -2.76 -8.40 -22.68
N TYR A 30 -1.79 -9.12 -23.26
CA TYR A 30 -0.36 -8.87 -23.02
C TYR A 30 0.02 -7.46 -23.46
N VAL A 31 -0.40 -7.04 -24.64
CA VAL A 31 -0.15 -5.67 -25.12
C VAL A 31 -0.77 -4.64 -24.17
N SER A 32 -2.01 -4.84 -23.72
CA SER A 32 -2.67 -3.88 -22.84
C SER A 32 -1.97 -3.72 -21.49
N PHE A 33 -1.51 -4.81 -20.87
CA PHE A 33 -0.93 -4.77 -19.53
C PHE A 33 0.57 -4.49 -19.50
N LEU A 34 1.30 -4.82 -20.57
CA LEU A 34 2.76 -4.67 -20.63
C LEU A 34 3.21 -3.39 -21.34
N SER A 35 2.29 -2.65 -21.98
CA SER A 35 2.64 -1.40 -22.70
C SER A 35 3.18 -0.29 -21.79
N ASP A 36 2.89 -0.30 -20.50
CA ASP A 36 3.37 0.74 -19.59
C ASP A 36 4.76 0.39 -19.00
N VAL A 37 5.27 -0.81 -19.26
CA VAL A 37 6.57 -1.27 -18.77
C VAL A 37 7.69 -0.76 -19.67
N ASN A 38 8.82 -0.38 -19.08
CA ASN A 38 10.02 -0.02 -19.83
C ASN A 38 10.45 -1.19 -20.77
N PRO A 39 10.63 -0.96 -22.08
CA PRO A 39 10.98 -2.02 -23.04
C PRO A 39 12.23 -2.83 -22.71
N VAL A 40 13.26 -2.19 -22.13
CA VAL A 40 14.51 -2.84 -21.75
C VAL A 40 14.27 -3.82 -20.59
N THR A 41 13.55 -3.37 -19.56
CA THR A 41 13.16 -4.22 -18.41
C THR A 41 12.31 -5.39 -18.88
N LEU A 42 11.33 -5.14 -19.76
CA LEU A 42 10.42 -6.16 -20.28
C LEU A 42 11.16 -7.26 -21.05
N LYS A 43 12.08 -6.88 -21.94
CA LYS A 43 12.89 -7.84 -22.70
C LYS A 43 13.77 -8.68 -21.79
N GLN A 44 14.42 -8.06 -20.81
CA GLN A 44 15.26 -8.78 -19.85
C GLN A 44 14.46 -9.72 -18.95
N ALA A 45 13.24 -9.34 -18.55
CA ALA A 45 12.35 -10.18 -17.76
C ALA A 45 12.00 -11.48 -18.51
N VAL A 46 11.64 -11.38 -19.79
CA VAL A 46 11.35 -12.55 -20.61
C VAL A 46 12.58 -13.42 -20.83
N VAL A 47 13.76 -12.83 -21.05
CA VAL A 47 15.01 -13.59 -21.12
C VAL A 47 15.28 -14.35 -19.82
N ASN A 48 15.06 -13.73 -18.66
CA ASN A 48 15.25 -14.37 -17.36
C ASN A 48 14.27 -15.53 -17.15
N LEU A 49 12.99 -15.35 -17.52
CA LEU A 49 11.99 -16.41 -17.44
C LEU A 49 12.41 -17.64 -18.26
N VAL A 50 12.92 -17.44 -19.47
CA VAL A 50 13.36 -18.54 -20.35
C VAL A 50 14.67 -19.17 -19.85
N ARG A 51 15.67 -18.38 -19.49
CA ARG A 51 17.03 -18.89 -19.18
C ARG A 51 17.20 -19.36 -17.74
N ILE A 52 16.65 -18.62 -16.78
CA ILE A 52 16.82 -18.87 -15.35
C ILE A 52 15.69 -19.75 -14.84
N ASN A 53 14.44 -19.33 -15.05
CA ASN A 53 13.27 -20.04 -14.54
C ASN A 53 12.90 -21.26 -15.40
N LYS A 54 13.50 -21.38 -16.61
CA LYS A 54 13.37 -22.52 -17.51
C LYS A 54 11.90 -22.87 -17.77
N ILE A 55 11.09 -21.84 -18.04
CA ILE A 55 9.66 -22.00 -18.28
C ILE A 55 9.39 -22.97 -19.43
N LYS A 56 8.36 -23.79 -19.27
CA LYS A 56 7.92 -24.78 -20.26
C LYS A 56 6.63 -24.37 -20.99
N PHE A 57 5.93 -23.40 -20.42
CA PHE A 57 4.65 -22.88 -20.89
C PHE A 57 4.72 -21.37 -20.99
N TYR A 58 3.74 -20.79 -21.70
CA TYR A 58 3.62 -19.35 -21.79
C TYR A 58 3.46 -18.73 -20.40
N PRO A 59 4.33 -17.79 -20.01
CA PRO A 59 4.21 -17.11 -18.74
C PRO A 59 3.02 -16.16 -18.82
N SER A 60 2.13 -16.21 -17.84
CA SER A 60 1.05 -15.26 -17.68
C SER A 60 1.58 -13.81 -17.61
N VAL A 61 0.70 -12.85 -17.91
CA VAL A 61 1.01 -11.42 -17.77
C VAL A 61 1.55 -11.12 -16.36
N GLY A 62 0.97 -11.74 -15.32
CA GLY A 62 1.42 -11.58 -13.93
C GLY A 62 2.83 -12.08 -13.68
N GLU A 63 3.23 -13.21 -14.27
CA GLU A 63 4.60 -13.73 -14.16
C GLU A 63 5.61 -12.82 -14.86
N ILE A 64 5.26 -12.26 -16.01
CA ILE A 64 6.11 -11.28 -16.71
C ILE A 64 6.25 -10.00 -15.88
N LEU A 65 5.13 -9.47 -15.35
CA LEU A 65 5.15 -8.28 -14.50
C LEU A 65 5.98 -8.50 -13.23
N SER A 66 5.83 -9.65 -12.55
CA SER A 66 6.66 -10.00 -11.39
C SER A 66 8.14 -10.02 -11.74
N ALA A 67 8.52 -10.64 -12.86
CA ALA A 67 9.92 -10.64 -13.29
C ALA A 67 10.44 -9.22 -13.65
N CYS A 68 9.57 -8.34 -14.15
CA CYS A 68 9.92 -6.93 -14.37
C CYS A 68 10.10 -6.17 -13.06
N GLU A 69 9.26 -6.45 -12.05
CA GLU A 69 9.38 -5.88 -10.70
C GLU A 69 10.68 -6.33 -10.02
N ASP A 70 11.06 -7.60 -10.15
CA ASP A 70 12.32 -8.13 -9.61
C ASP A 70 13.53 -7.42 -10.21
N ILE A 71 13.55 -7.24 -11.54
CA ILE A 71 14.62 -6.51 -12.23
C ILE A 71 14.63 -5.04 -11.81
N SER A 72 13.47 -4.40 -11.74
CA SER A 72 13.37 -3.01 -11.33
C SER A 72 13.84 -2.81 -9.88
N SER A 73 13.51 -3.75 -8.99
CA SER A 73 13.95 -3.73 -7.58
C SER A 73 15.46 -3.88 -7.46
N TYR A 74 16.04 -4.80 -8.25
CA TYR A 74 17.49 -4.99 -8.31
C TYR A 74 18.22 -3.75 -8.85
N VAL A 75 17.74 -3.16 -9.95
CA VAL A 75 18.37 -1.98 -10.59
C VAL A 75 18.23 -0.74 -9.72
N ASN A 76 17.08 -0.56 -9.06
CA ASN A 76 16.83 0.59 -8.20
C ASN A 76 17.45 0.45 -6.80
N ALA A 77 18.17 -0.65 -6.53
CA ALA A 77 18.76 -0.95 -5.23
C ALA A 77 17.75 -0.73 -4.08
N HIS A 78 16.51 -1.20 -4.27
CA HIS A 78 15.55 -1.20 -3.16
C HIS A 78 16.19 -1.95 -2.00
N GLU A 79 16.36 -1.28 -0.87
CA GLU A 79 16.90 -1.86 0.35
C GLU A 79 16.04 -3.08 0.70
N GLU A 80 16.57 -4.28 0.44
CA GLU A 80 15.89 -5.51 0.84
C GLU A 80 15.68 -5.45 2.35
N LEU A 81 14.43 -5.68 2.78
CA LEU A 81 14.14 -5.71 4.19
C LEU A 81 15.06 -6.75 4.86
N PRO A 82 15.72 -6.39 5.97
CA PRO A 82 16.61 -7.32 6.66
C PRO A 82 15.87 -8.60 7.04
N ILE A 83 16.59 -9.73 6.97
CA ILE A 83 16.05 -11.03 7.37
C ILE A 83 15.70 -11.05 8.86
N ALA A 84 14.60 -11.73 9.22
CA ALA A 84 14.09 -11.78 10.59
C ALA A 84 15.13 -12.25 11.62
N GLN A 85 16.01 -13.17 11.23
CA GLN A 85 17.09 -13.65 12.10
C GLN A 85 18.14 -12.56 12.40
N GLY A 86 18.51 -11.75 11.42
CA GLY A 86 19.44 -10.64 11.63
C GLY A 86 18.84 -9.57 12.55
N GLU A 87 17.54 -9.31 12.43
CA GLU A 87 16.84 -8.38 13.32
C GLU A 87 16.67 -8.92 14.74
N TRP A 88 16.47 -10.24 14.89
CA TRP A 88 16.49 -10.90 16.20
C TRP A 88 17.83 -10.69 16.92
N GLU A 89 18.95 -10.83 16.20
CA GLU A 89 20.28 -10.60 16.79
C GLU A 89 20.45 -9.17 17.28
N LYS A 90 19.85 -8.17 16.60
CA LYS A 90 19.85 -6.78 17.07
C LYS A 90 19.06 -6.62 18.37
N VAL A 91 17.92 -7.31 18.50
CA VAL A 91 17.14 -7.35 19.74
C VAL A 91 17.98 -7.90 20.89
N ILE A 92 18.62 -9.06 20.70
CA ILE A 92 19.47 -9.69 21.72
C ILE A 92 20.64 -8.79 22.10
N LYS A 93 21.32 -8.18 21.13
CA LYS A 93 22.40 -7.22 21.39
C LYS A 93 21.92 -6.01 22.19
N ALA A 94 20.75 -5.46 21.85
CA ALA A 94 20.20 -4.31 22.55
C ALA A 94 19.84 -4.65 24.01
N VAL A 95 19.22 -5.80 24.25
CA VAL A 95 18.93 -6.30 25.60
C VAL A 95 20.22 -6.57 26.38
N GLY A 96 21.23 -7.19 25.76
CA GLY A 96 22.50 -7.49 26.41
C GLY A 96 23.34 -6.25 26.74
N ALA A 97 23.30 -5.22 25.89
CA ALA A 97 24.09 -4.00 26.07
C ALA A 97 23.43 -2.99 27.03
N TYR A 98 22.10 -2.86 26.98
CA TYR A 98 21.36 -1.79 27.67
C TYR A 98 20.30 -2.29 28.65
N GLY A 99 20.13 -3.60 28.76
CA GLY A 99 19.12 -4.22 29.63
C GLY A 99 17.69 -4.08 29.11
N PHE A 100 16.75 -4.64 29.87
CA PHE A 100 15.31 -4.59 29.57
C PHE A 100 14.75 -3.16 29.57
N GLU A 101 15.22 -2.30 30.48
CA GLU A 101 14.68 -0.94 30.69
C GLU A 101 15.01 -0.02 29.49
N HIS A 102 16.25 -0.06 28.98
CA HIS A 102 16.71 0.89 27.96
C HIS A 102 16.97 0.26 26.59
N GLY A 103 17.13 -1.07 26.49
CA GLY A 103 17.41 -1.75 25.21
C GLY A 103 16.37 -1.50 24.13
N LYS A 104 15.13 -1.18 24.52
CA LYS A 104 14.03 -0.94 23.59
C LYS A 104 14.23 0.31 22.75
N GLU A 105 14.82 1.34 23.34
CA GLU A 105 15.04 2.65 22.73
C GLU A 105 16.04 2.58 21.57
N HIS A 106 16.85 1.52 21.52
CA HIS A 106 17.84 1.27 20.48
C HIS A 106 17.30 0.46 19.29
N LEU A 107 16.03 0.08 19.31
CA LEU A 107 15.37 -0.60 18.20
C LEU A 107 14.46 0.36 17.44
N GLN A 108 14.35 0.16 16.13
CA GLN A 108 13.55 1.03 15.27
C GLN A 108 12.73 0.20 14.26
N GLY A 109 11.77 0.87 13.62
CA GLY A 109 11.00 0.29 12.51
C GLY A 109 10.26 -0.99 12.86
N ILE A 110 10.26 -1.94 11.92
CA ILE A 110 9.59 -3.23 12.05
C ILE A 110 10.16 -4.04 13.22
N THR A 111 11.48 -3.96 13.44
CA THR A 111 12.19 -4.64 14.52
C THR A 111 11.67 -4.23 15.89
N LEU A 112 11.48 -2.93 16.13
CA LEU A 112 10.85 -2.43 17.37
C LEU A 112 9.41 -2.94 17.53
N GLN A 113 8.63 -2.91 16.46
CA GLN A 113 7.24 -3.38 16.49
C GLN A 113 7.14 -4.87 16.81
N ALA A 114 7.97 -5.71 16.19
CA ALA A 114 8.04 -7.13 16.49
C ALA A 114 8.56 -7.39 17.91
N ALA A 115 9.60 -6.67 18.35
CA ALA A 115 10.18 -6.79 19.69
C ALA A 115 9.17 -6.42 20.80
N ASN A 116 8.23 -5.51 20.56
CA ASN A 116 7.17 -5.17 21.53
C ASN A 116 6.36 -6.39 21.98
N THR A 117 6.18 -7.38 21.10
CA THR A 117 5.34 -8.56 21.39
C THR A 117 5.95 -9.51 22.42
N ILE A 118 7.26 -9.41 22.64
CA ILE A 118 8.04 -10.30 23.50
C ILE A 118 8.85 -9.52 24.56
N TRP A 119 8.78 -8.18 24.57
CA TRP A 119 9.70 -7.37 25.35
C TRP A 119 9.63 -7.68 26.85
N SER A 120 8.41 -7.90 27.37
CA SER A 120 8.16 -8.25 28.76
C SER A 120 8.87 -9.53 29.21
N SER A 121 9.16 -10.45 28.29
CA SER A 121 9.87 -11.70 28.59
C SER A 121 11.33 -11.48 28.99
N PHE A 122 11.93 -10.33 28.65
CA PHE A 122 13.28 -9.96 29.07
C PHE A 122 13.32 -9.31 30.46
N ASN A 123 12.17 -9.05 31.09
CA ASN A 123 12.11 -8.39 32.40
C ASN A 123 12.76 -9.29 33.47
N PRO A 124 13.84 -8.85 34.15
CA PRO A 124 14.52 -9.65 35.18
C PRO A 124 13.62 -10.06 36.35
N ARG A 125 12.50 -9.33 36.57
CA ARG A 125 11.52 -9.63 37.62
C ARG A 125 10.64 -10.84 37.30
N MET A 126 10.63 -11.32 36.06
CA MET A 126 9.87 -12.51 35.63
C MET A 126 10.60 -13.83 35.96
N GLY A 127 11.80 -13.78 36.55
CA GLY A 127 12.54 -14.98 36.96
C GLY A 127 12.96 -15.86 35.78
N ASN A 128 12.75 -17.18 35.88
CA ASN A 128 13.12 -18.20 34.87
C ASN A 128 12.10 -18.36 33.73
N GLU A 129 11.15 -17.43 33.57
CA GLU A 129 10.15 -17.48 32.50
C GLU A 129 10.72 -17.15 31.10
N TYR A 130 11.99 -16.72 31.04
CA TYR A 130 12.65 -16.45 29.76
C TYR A 130 12.95 -17.74 29.00
N ASN A 131 12.11 -18.02 28.00
CA ASN A 131 12.35 -19.05 27.00
C ASN A 131 12.77 -18.41 25.68
N GLU A 132 14.08 -18.42 25.40
CA GLU A 132 14.66 -17.83 24.19
C GLU A 132 14.05 -18.41 22.91
N ALA A 133 13.87 -19.73 22.83
CA ALA A 133 13.33 -20.39 21.63
C ALA A 133 11.90 -19.93 21.31
N SER A 134 11.07 -19.79 22.36
CA SER A 134 9.70 -19.29 22.22
C SER A 134 9.68 -17.82 21.82
N CYS A 135 10.46 -16.96 22.51
CA CYS A 135 10.55 -15.53 22.20
C CYS A 135 11.05 -15.29 20.78
N ARG A 136 12.10 -16.02 20.35
CA ARG A 136 12.63 -15.96 18.99
C ARG A 136 11.58 -16.36 17.96
N SER A 137 10.86 -17.46 18.19
CA SER A 137 9.81 -17.92 17.26
C SER A 137 8.66 -16.91 17.13
N GLN A 138 8.23 -16.32 18.26
CA GLN A 138 7.18 -15.30 18.26
C GLN A 138 7.64 -14.01 17.57
N PHE A 139 8.88 -13.58 17.82
CA PHE A 139 9.49 -12.44 17.16
C PHE A 139 9.59 -12.64 15.64
N ILE A 140 10.17 -13.75 15.19
CA ILE A 140 10.35 -14.04 13.75
C ILE A 140 9.00 -14.01 13.05
N ARG A 141 7.99 -14.71 13.59
CA ARG A 141 6.64 -14.72 13.02
C ARG A 141 6.03 -13.32 12.91
N CYS A 142 6.18 -12.50 13.95
CA CYS A 142 5.64 -11.14 13.94
C CYS A 142 6.39 -10.25 12.94
N TYR A 143 7.71 -10.36 12.91
CA TYR A 143 8.56 -9.60 12.00
C TYR A 143 8.23 -9.91 10.53
N GLU A 144 8.14 -11.19 10.17
CA GLU A 144 7.82 -11.62 8.80
C GLU A 144 6.44 -11.10 8.35
N GLN A 145 5.43 -11.18 9.21
CA GLN A 145 4.10 -10.63 8.91
C GLN A 145 4.12 -9.11 8.71
N LEU A 146 4.89 -8.38 9.51
CA LEU A 146 5.03 -6.92 9.36
C LEU A 146 5.83 -6.55 8.11
N ALA A 147 6.90 -7.30 7.80
CA ALA A 147 7.71 -7.13 6.61
C ALA A 147 6.91 -7.40 5.33
N GLU A 148 6.07 -8.44 5.31
CA GLU A 148 5.17 -8.74 4.20
C GLU A 148 4.16 -7.61 3.98
N ARG A 149 3.54 -7.11 5.06
CA ARG A 149 2.61 -5.98 5.00
C ARG A 149 3.28 -4.71 4.47
N GLU A 150 4.50 -4.44 4.90
CA GLU A 150 5.25 -3.26 4.47
C GLU A 150 5.63 -3.37 2.98
N THR A 151 6.11 -4.53 2.55
CA THR A 151 6.37 -4.84 1.13
C THR A 151 5.10 -4.65 0.30
N HIS A 152 3.98 -5.21 0.75
CA HIS A 152 2.69 -5.06 0.06
C HIS A 152 2.24 -3.58 -0.01
N ARG A 153 2.39 -2.83 1.09
CA ARG A 153 2.09 -1.40 1.14
C ARG A 153 2.94 -0.60 0.16
N GLN A 154 4.25 -0.89 0.08
CA GLN A 154 5.16 -0.25 -0.86
C GLN A 154 4.80 -0.57 -2.31
N ARG A 155 4.49 -1.83 -2.64
CA ARG A 155 4.00 -2.23 -3.97
C ARG A 155 2.73 -1.47 -4.36
N MET A 156 1.76 -1.37 -3.45
CA MET A 156 0.54 -0.60 -3.68
C MET A 156 0.79 0.91 -3.80
N ALA A 157 1.72 1.47 -3.03
CA ALA A 157 2.09 2.87 -3.16
C ALA A 157 2.71 3.16 -4.53
N ASN A 158 3.56 2.26 -5.02
CA ASN A 158 4.17 2.37 -6.34
C ASN A 158 3.14 2.22 -7.47
N SER A 159 2.20 1.26 -7.37
CA SER A 159 1.16 1.09 -8.39
C SER A 159 0.18 2.28 -8.48
N ILE A 160 0.01 3.02 -7.38
CA ILE A 160 -0.79 4.26 -7.35
C ILE A 160 0.00 5.46 -7.88
N LYS A 161 1.33 5.49 -7.67
CA LYS A 161 2.19 6.63 -8.05
C LYS A 161 2.14 6.90 -9.57
N ASP A 162 1.99 5.85 -10.36
CA ASP A 162 1.97 5.94 -11.82
C ASP A 162 0.55 6.08 -12.41
N ASN A 163 -0.49 5.98 -11.57
CA ASN A 163 -1.88 6.14 -11.98
C ASN A 163 -2.48 7.46 -11.47
N HIS A 164 -2.46 8.49 -12.33
CA HIS A 164 -2.89 9.85 -12.01
C HIS A 164 -4.32 9.96 -11.42
N LEU A 165 -5.22 9.04 -11.74
CA LEU A 165 -6.57 8.99 -11.18
C LEU A 165 -6.57 8.47 -9.74
N LEU A 166 -5.77 7.45 -9.45
CA LEU A 166 -5.61 6.91 -8.10
C LEU A 166 -4.84 7.87 -7.19
N LEU A 167 -3.91 8.66 -7.74
CA LEU A 167 -3.21 9.71 -7.02
C LEU A 167 -4.18 10.81 -6.56
N LYS A 168 -5.08 11.27 -7.46
CA LYS A 168 -6.16 12.20 -7.11
C LYS A 168 -7.15 11.61 -6.09
N ALA A 169 -7.47 10.31 -6.20
CA ALA A 169 -8.32 9.64 -5.23
C ALA A 169 -7.66 9.54 -3.84
N ARG A 170 -6.34 9.26 -3.79
CA ARG A 170 -5.56 9.24 -2.57
C ARG A 170 -5.45 10.61 -1.93
N GLU A 171 -5.14 11.65 -2.69
CA GLU A 171 -5.13 13.04 -2.20
C GLU A 171 -6.49 13.45 -1.63
N LYS A 172 -7.58 13.05 -2.29
CA LYS A 172 -8.94 13.27 -1.80
C LYS A 172 -9.19 12.53 -0.48
N ALA A 173 -8.81 11.25 -0.38
CA ALA A 173 -8.98 10.45 0.83
C ALA A 173 -8.10 10.94 1.99
N GLU A 174 -6.87 11.39 1.73
CA GLU A 174 -5.98 11.98 2.74
C GLU A 174 -6.52 13.32 3.24
N LYS A 175 -7.03 14.19 2.34
CA LYS A 175 -7.73 15.43 2.73
C LYS A 175 -8.99 15.13 3.54
N GLU A 176 -9.80 14.16 3.14
CA GLU A 176 -11.00 13.77 3.89
C GLU A 176 -10.65 13.23 5.27
N ARG A 177 -9.64 12.37 5.40
CA ARG A 177 -9.13 11.90 6.70
C ARG A 177 -8.58 13.03 7.57
N ALA A 178 -7.85 13.98 6.98
CA ALA A 178 -7.33 15.14 7.71
C ALA A 178 -8.48 16.03 8.23
N LEU A 179 -9.53 16.26 7.44
CA LEU A 179 -10.71 17.02 7.85
C LEU A 179 -11.54 16.31 8.94
N LEU A 180 -11.63 14.97 8.88
CA LEU A 180 -12.25 14.15 9.93
C LEU A 180 -11.44 14.20 11.24
N ASN A 181 -10.11 14.04 11.15
CA ASN A 181 -9.21 14.08 12.31
C ASN A 181 -9.12 15.48 12.94
N ALA A 182 -9.27 16.55 12.14
CA ALA A 182 -9.37 17.93 12.59
C ALA A 182 -10.75 18.28 13.18
N GLY A 183 -11.69 17.33 13.23
CA GLY A 183 -13.04 17.53 13.76
C GLY A 183 -13.95 18.41 12.90
N GLN A 184 -13.53 18.76 11.67
CA GLN A 184 -14.26 19.62 10.75
C GLN A 184 -15.32 18.87 9.93
N LYS A 185 -15.25 17.54 9.89
CA LYS A 185 -16.27 16.66 9.29
C LYS A 185 -16.76 15.65 10.31
N LYS A 186 -18.09 15.44 10.37
CA LYS A 186 -18.72 14.37 11.14
C LYS A 186 -19.51 13.50 10.17
N ILE A 187 -19.19 12.21 10.13
CA ILE A 187 -19.93 11.23 9.32
C ILE A 187 -20.88 10.51 10.27
N GLU A 188 -22.17 10.53 9.95
CA GLU A 188 -23.19 9.77 10.66
C GLU A 188 -23.81 8.73 9.73
N MET A 189 -24.21 7.60 10.31
CA MET A 189 -24.87 6.52 9.58
C MET A 189 -26.38 6.74 9.65
N THR A 190 -27.04 6.83 8.49
CA THR A 190 -28.50 6.92 8.42
C THR A 190 -29.13 5.61 8.85
N ALA A 191 -30.41 5.64 9.23
CA ALA A 191 -31.17 4.45 9.62
C ALA A 191 -31.22 3.36 8.53
N THR A 192 -30.93 3.72 7.27
CA THR A 192 -30.82 2.81 6.11
C THR A 192 -29.42 2.26 5.88
N GLY A 193 -28.44 2.57 6.76
CA GLY A 193 -27.06 2.08 6.67
C GLY A 193 -26.13 2.90 5.76
N ASN A 194 -26.56 4.05 5.25
CA ASN A 194 -25.74 4.91 4.40
C ASN A 194 -24.94 5.90 5.24
N LEU A 195 -23.67 6.12 4.89
CA LEU A 195 -22.81 7.12 5.54
C LEU A 195 -23.03 8.50 4.90
N VAL A 196 -23.48 9.48 5.69
CA VAL A 196 -23.74 10.85 5.23
C VAL A 196 -22.90 11.84 6.04
N GLU A 197 -22.29 12.80 5.33
CA GLU A 197 -21.56 13.92 5.94
C GLU A 197 -22.56 14.92 6.51
N VAL A 198 -22.51 15.15 7.83
CA VAL A 198 -23.34 16.14 8.50
C VAL A 198 -22.49 17.39 8.74
N ALA A 199 -22.77 18.47 7.99
CA ALA A 199 -22.16 19.77 8.21
C ALA A 199 -22.59 20.33 9.58
N LYS A 200 -21.64 20.75 10.43
CA LYS A 200 -21.94 21.30 11.75
C LYS A 200 -21.99 22.82 11.72
N GLU A 201 -23.21 23.34 11.60
CA GLU A 201 -23.89 24.37 12.40
C GLU A 201 -25.23 24.62 11.68
N PRO A 202 -26.39 24.65 12.38
CA PRO A 202 -27.62 25.05 11.73
C PRO A 202 -27.41 26.46 11.19
N VAL A 203 -27.34 26.59 9.87
CA VAL A 203 -27.22 27.88 9.22
C VAL A 203 -28.46 28.67 9.62
N ASP A 204 -28.26 29.76 10.37
CA ASP A 204 -29.34 30.67 10.72
C ASP A 204 -29.78 31.41 9.45
N VAL A 205 -30.66 30.75 8.70
CA VAL A 205 -31.18 31.21 7.41
C VAL A 205 -31.83 32.58 7.56
N THR A 206 -32.40 32.85 8.74
CA THR A 206 -32.99 34.15 9.09
C THR A 206 -31.95 35.27 9.06
N ARG A 207 -30.79 35.05 9.70
CA ARG A 207 -29.68 36.03 9.70
C ARG A 207 -29.10 36.26 8.30
N ILE A 208 -29.04 35.23 7.46
CA ILE A 208 -28.54 35.37 6.08
C ILE A 208 -29.50 36.21 5.24
N ILE A 209 -30.81 35.97 5.35
CA ILE A 209 -31.81 36.75 4.62
C ILE A 209 -31.78 38.21 5.07
N ASP A 210 -31.63 38.46 6.37
CA ASP A 210 -31.56 39.83 6.90
C ASP A 210 -30.34 40.59 6.40
N ASN A 211 -29.19 39.93 6.31
CA ASN A 211 -27.95 40.53 5.81
C ASN A 211 -27.83 40.56 4.27
N SER A 212 -28.79 39.97 3.55
CA SER A 212 -28.75 39.96 2.08
C SER A 212 -29.10 41.33 1.47
N GLN A 213 -28.55 41.61 0.29
CA GLN A 213 -28.78 42.89 -0.43
C GLN A 213 -30.09 42.90 -1.25
N ILE A 214 -31.01 41.97 -1.01
CA ILE A 214 -32.28 41.88 -1.74
C ILE A 214 -33.31 42.87 -1.17
N SER A 215 -34.32 43.22 -1.97
CA SER A 215 -35.39 44.13 -1.52
C SER A 215 -36.14 43.59 -0.31
N ASP A 216 -36.70 44.50 0.51
CA ASP A 216 -37.45 44.14 1.72
C ASP A 216 -38.64 43.22 1.42
N LYS A 217 -39.28 43.41 0.25
CA LYS A 217 -40.35 42.53 -0.24
C LYS A 217 -39.85 41.11 -0.56
N GLY A 218 -38.62 40.99 -1.08
CA GLY A 218 -37.95 39.71 -1.31
C GLY A 218 -37.57 39.00 -0.02
N LYS A 219 -37.06 39.74 0.98
CA LYS A 219 -36.76 39.19 2.32
C LYS A 219 -38.01 38.64 2.99
N ALA A 220 -39.13 39.38 2.93
CA ALA A 220 -40.40 38.97 3.53
C ALA A 220 -40.96 37.69 2.90
N LEU A 221 -40.92 37.58 1.56
CA LEU A 221 -41.34 36.37 0.85
C LEU A 221 -40.51 35.15 1.25
N LEU A 222 -39.18 35.29 1.29
CA LEU A 222 -38.30 34.19 1.70
C LEU A 222 -38.60 33.77 3.13
N LYS A 223 -38.71 34.70 4.09
CA LYS A 223 -39.06 34.39 5.48
C LYS A 223 -40.40 33.65 5.61
N SER A 224 -41.42 34.02 4.83
CA SER A 224 -42.70 33.31 4.84
C SER A 224 -42.63 31.89 4.28
N ALA A 225 -41.71 31.61 3.36
CA ALA A 225 -41.57 30.29 2.73
C ALA A 225 -40.83 29.27 3.62
N ILE A 226 -40.02 29.74 4.59
CA ILE A 226 -39.28 28.90 5.55
C ILE A 226 -39.96 28.80 6.92
N GLY A 227 -40.94 29.67 7.22
CA GLY A 227 -41.64 29.74 8.51
C GLY A 227 -43.00 29.04 8.55
N GLY A 228 -43.19 27.97 7.78
CA GLY A 228 -44.39 27.11 7.78
C GLY A 228 -44.21 25.85 8.62
#